data_AF-A0A0G4NUQ4-F1
#
_entry.id   AF-A0A0G4NUQ4-F1
#
_cell.length_a   1.000
_cell.length_b   1.000
_cell.length_c   1.000
_cell.angle_alpha   90.00
_cell.angle_beta   90.00
_cell.angle_gamma   90.00
#
_symmetry.space_group_name_H-M   'P 1'
#
loop_
_entity.id
_entity.type
_entity.pdbx_description
1 polymer ?
#
loop_
_entity_poly.entity_id
_entity_poly.type
_entity_poly.pdbx_seq_one_letter_code
_entity_poly.pdbx_strand_id
1 'polypeptide(L)'
;MPSTKLPLVLPLAFLDLENELQELIHLEASMKLYNQTVGFRNLVMMATGAIPIPDVISTKTMLNLHLESWAQAREKEEYLERSILERLRQLPESIRQLFVTAHRSALNDLGL
;
A
#
# COMPACT_ATOMS: atom_id res chain seq x y z
N MET A 1 14.09 35.30 -28.38
CA MET A 1 13.25 34.78 -27.28
C MET A 1 14.07 33.74 -26.52
N PRO A 2 14.41 33.95 -25.24
CA PRO A 2 15.07 32.89 -24.49
C PRO A 2 14.02 31.88 -24.06
N SER A 3 14.21 30.62 -24.47
CA SER A 3 13.44 29.46 -24.02
C SER A 3 13.69 29.25 -22.53
N THR A 4 12.74 29.65 -21.69
CA THR A 4 12.68 29.30 -20.26
C THR A 4 12.35 27.81 -20.11
N LYS A 5 13.31 26.94 -20.42
CA LYS A 5 13.33 25.61 -19.84
C LYS A 5 13.76 25.79 -18.39
N LEU A 6 12.78 26.10 -17.52
CA LEU A 6 12.96 25.93 -16.09
C LEU A 6 13.38 24.47 -15.87
N PRO A 7 14.53 24.19 -15.23
CA PRO A 7 14.78 22.84 -14.74
C PRO A 7 13.63 22.52 -13.80
N LEU A 8 12.84 21.52 -14.13
CA LEU A 8 11.75 21.02 -13.30
C LEU A 8 12.41 20.31 -12.11
N VAL A 9 12.95 21.07 -11.16
CA VAL A 9 13.37 20.55 -9.87
C VAL A 9 12.08 20.30 -9.12
N LEU A 10 11.58 19.07 -9.21
CA LEU A 10 10.43 18.65 -8.42
C LEU A 10 10.79 18.86 -6.94
N PRO A 11 9.94 19.54 -6.16
CA PRO A 11 10.18 19.70 -4.74
C PRO A 11 10.40 18.35 -4.09
N LEU A 12 11.28 18.26 -3.09
CA LEU A 12 11.49 17.02 -2.33
C LEU A 12 10.18 16.40 -1.85
N ALA A 13 9.22 17.25 -1.45
CA ALA A 13 7.87 16.84 -1.05
C ALA A 13 7.07 16.13 -2.16
N PHE A 14 7.33 16.42 -3.44
CA PHE A 14 6.70 15.71 -4.56
C PHE A 14 7.30 14.31 -4.73
N LEU A 15 8.63 14.18 -4.60
CA LEU A 15 9.31 12.88 -4.66
C LEU A 15 8.93 11.99 -3.48
N ASP A 16 8.84 12.55 -2.28
CA ASP A 16 8.37 11.82 -1.10
C ASP A 16 6.93 11.33 -1.30
N LEU A 17 6.06 12.19 -1.85
CA LEU A 17 4.67 11.83 -2.13
C LEU A 17 4.54 10.74 -3.19
N GLU A 18 5.37 10.79 -4.24
CA GLU A 18 5.45 9.74 -5.25
C GLU A 18 5.86 8.39 -4.64
N ASN A 19 6.90 8.41 -3.81
CA ASN A 19 7.40 7.21 -3.13
C ASN A 19 6.35 6.61 -2.18
N GLU A 20 5.68 7.46 -1.38
CA GLU A 20 4.62 7.04 -0.46
C GLU A 20 3.43 6.44 -1.22
N LEU A 21 3.01 7.06 -2.33
CA LEU A 21 1.93 6.54 -3.18
C LEU A 21 2.31 5.18 -3.79
N GLN A 22 3.53 5.06 -4.33
CA GLN A 22 4.00 3.81 -4.92
C GLN A 22 4.09 2.69 -3.86
N GLU A 23 4.55 3.02 -2.66
CA GLU A 23 4.60 2.10 -1.54
C GLU A 23 3.20 1.62 -1.14
N LEU A 24 2.21 2.52 -1.07
CA LEU A 24 0.83 2.18 -0.76
C LEU A 24 0.22 1.24 -1.82
N ILE A 25 0.43 1.51 -3.11
CA ILE A 25 -0.02 0.65 -4.21
C ILE A 25 0.55 -0.77 -4.06
N HIS A 26 1.85 -0.89 -3.79
CA HIS A 26 2.49 -2.19 -3.61
C HIS A 26 2.02 -2.91 -2.35
N LEU A 27 1.79 -2.17 -1.26
CA LEU A 27 1.29 -2.70 -0.02
C LEU A 27 -0.13 -3.28 -0.19
N GLU A 28 -1.05 -2.52 -0.79
CA GLU A 28 -2.42 -2.97 -1.03
C GLU A 28 -2.47 -4.20 -1.95
N ALA A 29 -1.67 -4.19 -3.02
CA ALA A 29 -1.54 -5.35 -3.92
C ALA A 29 -1.02 -6.59 -3.19
N SER A 30 -0.01 -6.43 -2.34
CA SER A 30 0.55 -7.51 -1.52
C SER A 30 -0.48 -8.04 -0.51
N MET A 31 -1.23 -7.12 0.11
CA MET A 31 -2.29 -7.46 1.05
C MET A 31 -3.45 -8.21 0.38
N LYS A 32 -3.83 -7.82 -0.83
CA LYS A 32 -4.84 -8.51 -1.64
C LYS A 32 -4.40 -9.92 -2.02
N LEU A 33 -3.16 -10.09 -2.50
CA LEU A 33 -2.59 -11.40 -2.83
C LEU A 33 -2.50 -12.31 -1.60
N TYR A 34 -2.10 -11.75 -0.46
CA TYR A 34 -2.07 -12.45 0.81
C TYR A 34 -3.47 -12.93 1.21
N ASN A 35 -4.48 -12.05 1.19
CA ASN A 35 -5.87 -12.42 1.49
C ASN A 35 -6.39 -13.54 0.59
N GLN A 36 -6.08 -13.49 -0.71
CA GLN A 36 -6.43 -14.54 -1.65
C GLN A 36 -5.73 -15.87 -1.32
N THR A 37 -4.45 -15.82 -0.98
CA THR A 37 -3.65 -17.02 -0.68
C THR A 37 -4.10 -17.68 0.63
N VAL A 38 -4.31 -16.88 1.67
CA VAL A 38 -4.80 -17.34 2.98
C VAL A 38 -6.24 -17.85 2.87
N GLY A 39 -7.09 -17.11 2.16
CA GLY A 39 -8.46 -17.53 1.85
C GLY A 39 -8.50 -18.86 1.11
N PHE A 40 -7.65 -19.03 0.09
CA PHE A 40 -7.53 -20.29 -0.66
C PHE A 40 -7.04 -21.43 0.22
N ARG A 41 -6.02 -21.21 1.07
CA ARG A 41 -5.54 -22.21 2.03
C ARG A 41 -6.65 -22.65 2.98
N ASN A 42 -7.41 -21.72 3.52
CA ASN A 42 -8.54 -22.02 4.42
C ASN A 42 -9.64 -22.80 3.69
N LEU A 43 -9.98 -22.43 2.44
CA LEU A 43 -10.93 -23.15 1.60
C LEU A 43 -10.48 -24.59 1.31
N VAL A 44 -9.19 -24.79 0.97
CA VAL A 44 -8.63 -26.14 0.73
C VAL A 44 -8.66 -26.99 2.00
N MET A 45 -8.35 -26.39 3.16
CA MET A 45 -8.46 -27.10 4.46
C MET A 45 -9.90 -27.53 4.74
N MET A 46 -10.89 -26.66 4.47
CA MET A 46 -12.31 -27.00 4.63
C MET A 46 -12.78 -28.09 3.63
N ALA A 47 -12.35 -28.00 2.36
CA ALA A 47 -12.77 -28.92 1.31
C ALA A 47 -12.14 -30.32 1.45
N THR A 48 -10.94 -30.42 2.02
CA THR A 48 -10.19 -31.68 2.11
C THR A 48 -10.22 -32.32 3.50
N GLY A 49 -10.67 -31.60 4.53
CA GLY A 49 -10.64 -32.05 5.93
C GLY A 49 -9.23 -32.25 6.50
N ALA A 50 -8.19 -31.95 5.71
CA ALA A 50 -6.81 -32.13 6.09
C ALA A 50 -6.27 -30.84 6.71
N ILE A 51 -6.04 -30.86 8.02
CA ILE A 51 -5.05 -29.97 8.63
C ILE A 51 -3.69 -30.57 8.25
N PRO A 52 -2.78 -29.84 7.59
CA PRO A 52 -1.41 -30.35 7.43
C PRO A 52 -0.77 -30.43 8.81
N ILE A 53 -0.80 -31.64 9.39
CA ILE A 53 -0.07 -32.05 10.59
C ILE A 53 1.38 -32.21 10.12
N PRO A 54 2.25 -31.23 10.39
CA PRO A 54 2.93 -31.31 11.66
C PRO A 54 3.03 -29.95 12.34
N ASP A 55 2.85 -30.00 13.66
CA ASP A 55 3.29 -28.97 14.61
C ASP A 55 2.23 -27.87 14.90
N VAL A 56 1.31 -28.20 15.80
CA VAL A 56 0.32 -27.25 16.37
C VAL A 56 1.00 -26.04 17.03
N ILE A 57 2.22 -26.21 17.56
CA ILE A 57 3.03 -25.12 18.13
C ILE A 57 3.59 -24.25 17.00
N SER A 58 4.15 -24.85 15.94
CA SER A 58 4.53 -24.12 14.72
C SER A 58 3.32 -23.43 14.08
N THR A 59 2.15 -24.05 14.12
CA THR A 59 0.91 -23.51 13.55
C THR A 59 0.43 -22.28 14.32
N LYS A 60 0.46 -22.31 15.66
CA LYS A 60 0.08 -21.15 16.50
C LYS A 60 1.12 -20.03 16.40
N THR A 61 2.40 -20.35 16.42
CA THR A 61 3.47 -19.36 16.24
C THR A 61 3.44 -18.75 14.84
N MET A 62 3.28 -19.56 13.79
CA MET A 62 3.09 -19.07 12.42
C MET A 62 1.83 -18.23 12.30
N LEU A 63 0.72 -18.62 12.94
CA LEU A 63 -0.51 -17.84 12.96
C LEU A 63 -0.31 -16.49 13.65
N ASN A 64 0.40 -16.44 14.78
CA ASN A 64 0.70 -15.18 15.46
C ASN A 64 1.63 -14.30 14.62
N LEU A 65 2.70 -14.84 14.04
CA LEU A 65 3.59 -14.10 13.14
C LEU A 65 2.82 -13.56 11.92
N HIS A 66 1.87 -14.34 11.42
CA HIS A 66 0.99 -13.97 10.32
C HIS A 66 0.07 -12.80 10.70
N LEU A 67 -0.58 -12.89 11.87
CA LEU A 67 -1.46 -11.84 12.40
C LEU A 67 -0.68 -10.56 12.74
N GLU A 68 0.52 -10.67 13.30
CA GLU A 68 1.42 -9.54 13.57
C GLU A 68 1.88 -8.87 12.28
N SER A 69 2.33 -9.65 11.29
CA SER A 69 2.74 -9.14 9.98
C SER A 69 1.57 -8.45 9.27
N TRP A 70 0.36 -8.99 9.39
CA TRP A 70 -0.85 -8.40 8.84
C TRP A 70 -1.26 -7.11 9.56
N ALA A 71 -1.17 -7.09 10.89
CA ALA A 71 -1.46 -5.90 11.68
C ALA A 71 -0.47 -4.77 11.36
N GLN A 72 0.81 -5.08 11.22
CA GLN A 72 1.84 -4.13 10.79
C GLN A 72 1.59 -3.60 9.37
N ALA A 73 1.17 -4.47 8.44
CA ALA A 73 0.81 -4.06 7.09
C ALA A 73 -0.38 -3.09 7.10
N ARG A 74 -1.43 -3.38 7.89
CA ARG A 74 -2.59 -2.48 8.06
C ARG A 74 -2.22 -1.15 8.69
N GLU A 75 -1.41 -1.16 9.75
CA GLU A 75 -0.94 0.07 10.39
C GLU A 75 -0.14 0.94 9.42
N LYS A 76 0.69 0.32 8.58
CA LYS A 76 1.47 1.02 7.55
C LYS A 76 0.58 1.58 6.44
N GLU A 77 -0.42 0.84 6.00
CA GLU A 77 -1.42 1.30 5.02
C GLU A 77 -2.13 2.56 5.54
N GLU A 78 -2.68 2.53 6.76
CA GLU A 78 -3.33 3.69 7.39
C GLU A 78 -2.38 4.88 7.55
N TYR A 79 -1.12 4.62 7.89
CA TYR A 79 -0.10 5.66 7.99
C TYR A 79 0.15 6.33 6.64
N LEU A 80 0.33 5.53 5.57
CA LEU A 80 0.61 6.04 4.22
C LEU A 80 -0.56 6.85 3.68
N GLU A 81 -1.80 6.37 3.82
CA GLU A 81 -3.01 7.10 3.43
C GLU A 81 -3.07 8.49 4.11
N ARG A 82 -2.87 8.53 5.43
CA ARG A 82 -2.87 9.78 6.19
C ARG A 82 -1.73 10.71 5.75
N SER A 83 -0.53 10.17 5.54
CA SER A 83 0.64 10.93 5.12
C SER A 83 0.44 11.56 3.74
N ILE A 84 -0.05 10.77 2.77
CA ILE A 84 -0.32 11.22 1.40
C ILE A 84 -1.35 12.35 1.40
N LEU A 85 -2.47 12.18 2.11
CA LEU A 85 -3.52 13.21 2.19
C LEU A 85 -3.03 14.50 2.85
N GLU A 86 -2.22 14.38 3.89
CA GLU A 86 -1.67 15.54 4.60
C GLU A 86 -0.64 16.29 3.74
N ARG A 87 0.27 15.57 3.06
CA ARG A 87 1.23 16.18 2.13
C ARG A 87 0.53 16.84 0.95
N LEU A 88 -0.49 16.19 0.38
CA LEU A 88 -1.30 16.80 -0.69
C LEU A 88 -1.90 18.13 -0.25
N ARG A 89 -2.38 18.26 1.00
CA ARG A 89 -2.90 19.53 1.54
C ARG A 89 -1.84 20.61 1.69
N GLN A 90 -0.61 20.23 1.98
CA GLN A 90 0.51 21.15 2.19
C GLN A 90 1.16 21.62 0.87
N LEU A 91 0.91 20.93 -0.25
CA LEU A 91 1.44 21.31 -1.55
C LEU A 91 0.75 22.56 -2.13
N PRO A 92 1.50 23.41 -2.86
CA PRO A 92 0.90 24.48 -3.66
C PRO A 92 -0.10 23.92 -4.67
N GLU A 93 -1.20 24.65 -4.90
CA GLU A 93 -2.32 24.21 -5.75
C GLU A 93 -1.86 23.66 -7.11
N SER A 94 -0.97 24.37 -7.81
CA SER A 94 -0.49 23.98 -9.13
C SER A 94 0.23 22.63 -9.13
N ILE A 95 1.02 22.36 -8.09
CA ILE A 95 1.77 21.11 -7.93
C ILE A 95 0.84 19.99 -7.50
N ARG A 96 -0.10 20.29 -6.59
CA ARG A 96 -1.13 19.34 -6.16
C ARG A 96 -2.00 18.90 -7.33
N GLN A 97 -2.48 19.83 -8.17
CA GLN A 97 -3.26 19.51 -9.36
C GLN A 97 -2.47 18.69 -10.37
N LEU A 98 -1.17 18.99 -10.55
CA LEU A 98 -0.29 18.19 -11.40
C LEU A 98 -0.21 16.74 -10.89
N PHE A 99 0.03 16.55 -9.59
CA PHE A 99 0.11 15.23 -8.97
C PHE A 99 -1.22 14.46 -9.07
N VAL A 100 -2.33 15.08 -8.64
CA VAL A 100 -3.66 14.46 -8.69
C VAL A 100 -4.05 14.07 -10.12
N THR A 101 -3.72 14.90 -11.10
CA THR A 101 -4.00 14.60 -12.51
C THR A 101 -3.14 13.44 -13.02
N ALA A 102 -1.85 13.42 -12.68
CA ALA A 102 -0.93 12.36 -13.10
C ALA A 102 -1.29 10.99 -12.49
N HIS A 103 -1.76 10.97 -11.24
CA HIS A 103 -2.01 9.74 -10.48
C HIS A 103 -3.50 9.44 -10.27
N ARG A 104 -4.38 10.06 -11.04
CA ARG A 104 -5.84 9.98 -10.87
C ARG A 104 -6.38 8.55 -10.73
N SER A 105 -5.90 7.63 -11.56
CA SER A 105 -6.36 6.23 -11.51
C SER A 105 -5.98 5.59 -10.19
N ALA A 106 -4.71 5.71 -9.78
CA ALA A 106 -4.23 5.12 -8.55
C ALA A 106 -4.91 5.71 -7.30
N LEU A 107 -5.08 7.04 -7.27
CA LEU A 107 -5.79 7.70 -6.17
C LEU A 107 -7.25 7.23 -6.07
N ASN A 108 -7.95 7.12 -7.21
CA ASN A 108 -9.32 6.59 -7.24
C ASN A 108 -9.40 5.14 -6.77
N ASP A 109 -8.48 4.28 -7.21
CA ASP A 109 -8.44 2.86 -6.82
C ASP A 109 -8.20 2.70 -5.31
N LEU A 110 -7.41 3.60 -4.73
CA LEU A 110 -7.09 3.66 -3.30
C LEU A 110 -8.13 4.44 -2.46
N GLY A 111 -9.11 5.10 -3.08
CA GLY A 111 -10.12 5.91 -2.38
C GLY A 111 -9.58 7.21 -1.75
N LEU A 112 -8.49 7.76 -2.29
CA LEU A 112 -7.82 8.99 -1.84
C LEU A 112 -8.28 10.25 -2.57
#